data_AF-A0A7J7KK40-F1
#
_entry.id   AF-A0A7J7KK40-F1
#
_cell.length_a   1.000
_cell.length_b   1.000
_cell.length_c   1.000
_cell.angle_alpha   90.00
_cell.angle_beta   90.00
_cell.angle_gamma   90.00
#
_symmetry.space_group_name_H-M   'P 1'
#
loop_
_entity.id
_entity.type
_entity.pdbx_description
1 polymer ?
#
loop_
_entity_poly.entity_id
_entity_poly.type
_entity_poly.pdbx_seq_one_letter_code
_entity_poly.pdbx_strand_id
1 'polypeptide(L)' 'MALRAQFEGNNEIGVFSKLTNSYCLVGIGGSENFYSIFEGELSENIPVVHTSIAGCRIIGRMTAGKPIVVIVV' A
#
# COMPACT_ATOMS: atom_id res chain seq x y z
N MET A 1 -12.16 -2.33 -11.46
CA MET A 1 -11.75 -1.09 -12.14
C MET A 1 -10.25 -0.92 -11.97
N ALA A 2 -9.53 -0.35 -12.94
CA ALA A 2 -8.08 -0.13 -12.82
C ALA A 2 -7.82 1.37 -12.75
N LEU A 3 -7.18 1.81 -11.65
CA LEU A 3 -6.82 3.21 -11.41
C LEU A 3 -5.33 3.40 -11.59
N ARG A 4 -4.95 4.61 -12.01
CA ARG A 4 -3.56 5.03 -12.13
C ARG A 4 -3.21 5.84 -10.90
N ALA A 5 -2.18 5.42 -10.19
CA ALA A 5 -1.58 6.18 -9.09
C ALA A 5 -0.11 6.44 -9.39
N GLN A 6 0.46 7.47 -8.78
CA GLN A 6 1.89 7.75 -8.82
C GLN A 6 2.35 8.08 -7.42
N PHE A 7 3.51 7.55 -7.04
CA PHE A 7 4.13 7.81 -5.76
C PHE A 7 5.38 8.65 -5.99
N GLU A 8 5.35 9.94 -5.61
CA GLU A 8 6.47 10.88 -5.78
C GLU A 8 7.08 10.89 -7.21
N GLY A 9 6.24 10.77 -8.25
CA GLY A 9 6.69 10.72 -9.64
C GLY A 9 7.19 9.34 -10.11
N ASN A 10 7.15 8.31 -9.27
CA ASN A 10 7.41 6.92 -9.62
C ASN A 10 6.10 6.17 -9.94
N ASN A 11 6.13 5.34 -10.99
CA ASN A 11 5.05 4.48 -11.43
C ASN A 11 5.08 3.08 -10.78
N GLU A 12 6.13 2.75 -10.02
CA GLU A 12 6.31 1.46 -9.33
C GLU A 12 5.54 1.38 -8.01
N ILE A 13 4.21 1.56 -8.07
CA ILE A 13 3.31 1.60 -6.91
C ILE A 13 3.46 0.36 -6.01
N GLY A 14 3.63 -0.82 -6.60
CA GLY A 14 3.76 -2.09 -5.87
C GLY A 14 5.02 -2.23 -5.02
N VAL A 15 5.95 -1.28 -5.10
CA VAL A 15 7.08 -1.18 -4.16
C VAL A 15 6.65 -0.54 -2.85
N PHE A 16 5.70 0.41 -2.91
CA PHE A 16 5.28 1.26 -1.79
C PHE A 16 3.94 0.85 -1.19
N SER A 17 3.19 -0.03 -1.84
CA SER A 17 1.94 -0.57 -1.31
C SER A 17 1.82 -2.07 -1.50
N LYS A 18 1.02 -2.71 -0.63
CA LYS A 18 0.68 -4.12 -0.70
C LYS A 18 -0.83 -4.28 -0.58
N LEU A 19 -1.47 -4.71 -1.65
CA LEU A 19 -2.90 -4.97 -1.68
C LEU A 19 -3.16 -6.48 -1.54
N THR A 20 -4.03 -6.84 -0.60
CA THR A 20 -4.58 -8.20 -0.45
C THR A 20 -6.12 -8.13 -0.39
N ASN A 21 -6.79 -9.28 -0.40
CA ASN A 21 -8.26 -9.31 -0.37
C ASN A 21 -8.88 -8.81 0.95
N SER A 22 -8.10 -8.66 2.02
CA SER A 22 -8.60 -8.27 3.35
C SER A 22 -7.89 -7.08 3.97
N TYR A 23 -6.71 -6.70 3.49
CA TYR A 23 -6.00 -5.52 3.96
C TYR A 23 -5.14 -4.90 2.86
N CYS A 24 -4.95 -3.59 2.94
CA CYS A 24 -4.02 -2.84 2.11
C CYS A 24 -2.97 -2.20 3.03
N LEU A 25 -1.69 -2.46 2.77
CA LEU A 25 -0.60 -1.76 3.43
C LEU A 25 -0.08 -0.66 2.51
N VAL A 26 0.13 0.53 3.07
CA VAL A 26 0.66 1.68 2.33
C VAL A 26 1.83 2.27 3.09
N GLY A 27 2.93 2.53 2.38
CA GLY A 27 4.12 3.15 2.94
C GLY A 27 3.81 4.53 3.51
N ILE A 28 4.35 4.83 4.69
CA ILE A 28 4.29 6.18 5.27
C ILE A 28 5.19 7.12 4.45
N GLY A 29 4.77 8.37 4.28
CA GLY A 29 5.56 9.40 3.58
C GLY A 29 5.34 9.44 2.08
N GLY A 30 4.12 9.18 1.62
CA GLY A 30 3.64 9.48 0.28
C GLY A 30 2.89 10.81 0.21
N SER A 31 2.54 11.24 -1.00
CA SER A 31 1.65 12.38 -1.20
C SER A 31 0.20 12.03 -0.84
N GLU A 32 -0.57 13.02 -0.40
CA GLU A 32 -2.00 12.86 -0.10
C GLU A 32 -2.77 12.31 -1.31
N ASN A 33 -2.41 12.73 -2.53
CA ASN A 33 -2.97 12.18 -3.76
C ASN A 33 -2.86 10.66 -3.85
N PHE A 34 -1.79 10.06 -3.33
CA PHE A 34 -1.63 8.61 -3.33
C PHE A 34 -2.59 7.96 -2.34
N TYR A 35 -2.68 8.49 -1.12
CA TYR A 35 -3.58 7.98 -0.08
C TYR A 35 -5.05 8.09 -0.50
N SER A 36 -5.46 9.22 -1.09
CA SER A 36 -6.84 9.42 -1.55
C SER A 36 -7.28 8.40 -2.60
N ILE A 37 -6.38 7.87 -3.44
CA ILE A 37 -6.73 6.85 -4.43
C ILE A 37 -7.01 5.50 -3.76
N PHE A 38 -6.26 5.14 -2.72
CA PHE A 38 -6.52 3.90 -1.98
C PHE A 38 -7.74 4.05 -1.08
N GLU A 39 -7.85 5.15 -0.34
CA GLU A 39 -8.99 5.38 0.55
C GLU A 39 -10.29 5.56 -0.23
N GLY A 40 -10.27 6.21 -1.40
CA GLY A 40 -11.48 6.42 -2.20
C GLY A 40 -12.14 5.14 -2.71
N GLU A 41 -11.38 4.06 -2.87
CA GLU A 41 -11.88 2.80 -3.44
C GLU A 41 -11.87 1.63 -2.46
N LEU A 42 -10.89 1.58 -1.55
CA LEU A 42 -10.73 0.48 -0.63
C LEU A 42 -11.32 0.76 0.76
N SER A 43 -11.42 2.01 1.22
CA SER A 43 -11.73 2.30 2.64
C SER A 43 -13.06 1.73 3.13
N GLU A 44 -14.04 1.54 2.23
CA GLU A 44 -15.35 0.99 2.58
C GLU A 44 -15.31 -0.51 2.91
N ASN A 45 -14.41 -1.27 2.27
CA ASN A 45 -14.38 -2.74 2.34
C ASN A 45 -13.09 -3.33 2.90
N ILE A 46 -11.96 -2.67 2.67
CA ILE A 46 -10.62 -3.15 2.99
C ILE A 46 -9.89 -2.08 3.81
N PRO A 47 -9.44 -2.39 5.05
CA PRO A 47 -8.67 -1.46 5.84
C PRO A 47 -7.34 -1.10 5.15
N VAL A 48 -7.10 0.21 5.01
CA VAL A 48 -5.86 0.78 4.51
C VAL A 48 -4.99 1.16 5.71
N VAL A 49 -3.83 0.52 5.85
CA VAL A 49 -2.92 0.69 6.98
C VAL A 49 -1.65 1.40 6.54
N HIS A 50 -1.42 2.57 7.11
CA HIS A 50 -0.19 3.34 6.91
C HIS A 50 0.91 2.79 7.82
N THR A 51 1.93 2.19 7.22
CA THR A 51 3.03 1.57 7.98
C THR A 51 4.38 1.73 7.30
N SER A 52 5.44 1.63 8.08
CA SER A 52 6.82 1.51 7.61
C SER A 52 7.43 0.26 8.23
N ILE A 53 8.29 -0.42 7.46
CA ILE A 53 8.90 -1.68 7.88
C ILE A 53 10.40 -1.46 7.93
N ALA A 54 11.01 -1.72 9.09
CA ALA A 54 12.41 -1.42 9.35
C ALA A 54 12.80 0.06 9.06
N GLY A 55 11.85 0.99 9.20
CA GLY A 55 12.05 2.41 8.85
C GLY A 55 12.07 2.70 7.34
N CYS A 56 11.83 1.69 6.50
CA CYS A 56 11.77 1.83 5.05
C CYS A 56 10.33 2.01 4.55
N ARG A 57 10.21 2.77 3.45
CA ARG A 57 8.94 3.04 2.75
C ARG A 57 8.59 1.98 1.69
N ILE A 58 9.52 1.07 1.39
CA ILE A 58 9.40 0.03 0.36
C ILE A 58 8.68 -1.24 0.85
N ILE A 59 7.56 -1.05 1.55
CA ILE A 59 6.81 -2.12 2.21
C ILE A 59 6.32 -3.22 1.26
N GLY A 60 6.03 -2.90 0.00
CA GLY A 60 5.51 -3.86 -0.97
C GLY A 60 6.53 -4.91 -1.40
N ARG A 61 7.83 -4.58 -1.29
CA ARG A 61 8.96 -5.49 -1.55
C ARG A 61 9.45 -6.20 -0.30
N MET A 62 9.33 -5.56 0.86
CA MET A 62 9.71 -6.13 2.16
C MET A 62 8.60 -7.00 2.77
N THR A 63 7.45 -7.13 2.12
CA THR A 63 6.37 -8.00 2.60
C THR A 63 5.83 -8.93 1.54
N ALA A 64 5.54 -10.15 1.97
CA ALA A 64 4.76 -11.11 1.23
C ALA A 64 3.58 -11.53 2.12
N GLY A 65 2.37 -11.52 1.58
CA GLY A 65 1.20 -11.79 2.41
C GLY A 65 -0.01 -12.27 1.63
N LYS A 66 -0.85 -12.99 2.35
CA LYS A 66 -2.19 -13.44 1.97
C LYS A 66 -3.18 -12.83 2.98
N PRO A 67 -4.50 -12.89 2.74
CA PRO A 67 -5.48 -12.20 3.56
C PRO A 67 -5.40 -12.41 5.09
N ILE A 68 -4.81 -13.53 5.55
CA ILE A 68 -4.69 -13.88 6.98
C ILE A 68 -3.27 -13.66 7.53
N VAL A 69 -2.24 -13.67 6.68
CA VAL A 69 -0.84 -13.67 7.13
C VAL A 69 -0.05 -12.68 6.30
N VAL A 70 0.68 -11.79 6.97
CA VAL A 70 1.75 -11.00 6.38
C VAL A 70 3.10 -11.49 6.92
N ILE A 71 4.06 -11.69 6.03
CA ILE A 71 5.44 -12.01 6.32
C ILE A 71 6.27 -10.80 5.95
N VAL A 72 7.10 -10.34 6.88
CA VAL A 72 8.15 -9.37 6.63
C VAL A 72 9.41 -10.14 6.20
N VAL A 73 10.00 -9.74 5.07
CA VAL A 73 11.14 -10.38 4.41
C VAL A 73 12.40 -9.57 4.64
#